data_AF-A0A7S4ANQ6-F1
#
_entry.id   AF-A0A7S4ANQ6-F1
#
_cell.length_a   1.000
_cell.length_b   1.000
_cell.length_c   1.000
_cell.angle_alpha   90.00
_cell.angle_beta   90.00
_cell.angle_gamma   90.00
#
_symmetry.space_group_name_H-M   'P 1'
#
loop_
_entity.id
_entity.type
_entity.pdbx_description
1 polymer ?
#
loop_
_entity_poly.entity_id
_entity_poly.type
_entity_poly.pdbx_seq_one_letter_code
_entity_poly.pdbx_strand_id
1 'polypeptide(L)'
;LTDGSKADSFVPSSSSSSSSSSSSSWMAQFGSENVARTLLRETGVDASTAKIAGDAVERYCVVRTARRRIRRFLKERDNLWASTMRDSTSSARAELESLAASDMASSPAAGLLLSYAEQQQEQQSSDRGNDNDSGSGSGSYNDSDSDSDATAVPAAAAATTTATTTNNNNGNPSYGFVDVLEVLKDYGLTGSDLCVLLTHSPNLALRVPRRSFLRAGQTDHAETLEETLDRSLGDLLSERLGLRRYDARKILRTCPGLLSVRGSKSAVQVLTIVTKLGVSESSLARDKNSLPVLLSRSPEGLFRLVAFLSSTAVRMPLASIGPLLRGKSGRDLMDALLPVPNTSYSKVGVGVGVGVG
;
A
#
# COMPACT_ATOMS: atom_id res chain seq x y z
N LEU A 1 61.00 44.54 25.11
CA LEU A 1 60.97 45.13 23.75
C LEU A 1 61.12 43.94 22.80
N THR A 2 60.10 43.27 22.28
CA THR A 2 58.76 43.63 21.78
C THR A 2 57.81 42.44 22.08
N ASP A 3 56.59 42.63 22.60
CA ASP A 3 55.36 43.01 21.87
C ASP A 3 55.12 42.08 20.65
N GLY A 4 54.03 41.34 20.45
CA GLY A 4 52.67 41.37 20.97
C GLY A 4 51.76 40.95 19.80
N SER A 5 51.07 39.81 19.86
CA SER A 5 49.97 39.48 18.93
C SER A 5 49.08 38.38 19.53
N LYS A 6 48.07 38.78 20.29
CA LYS A 6 47.02 37.92 20.84
C LYS A 6 45.90 37.88 19.81
N ALA A 7 45.73 36.74 19.13
CA ALA A 7 44.62 36.54 18.20
C ALA A 7 43.38 36.12 19.00
N ASP A 8 42.37 36.99 19.02
CA ASP A 8 41.05 36.70 19.58
C ASP A 8 40.35 35.63 18.72
N SER A 9 40.17 34.45 19.31
CA SER A 9 39.40 33.36 18.74
C SER A 9 37.90 33.64 18.92
N PHE A 10 37.27 34.08 17.84
CA PHE A 10 35.82 34.23 17.75
C PHE A 10 35.16 32.84 17.80
N VAL A 11 34.58 32.47 18.94
CA VAL A 11 33.82 31.23 19.11
C VAL A 11 32.39 31.49 18.63
N PRO A 12 31.94 30.91 17.50
CA PRO A 12 30.55 31.05 17.09
C PRO A 12 29.66 30.35 18.12
N SER A 13 28.77 31.12 18.75
CA SER A 13 27.77 30.61 19.68
C SER A 13 26.78 29.74 18.91
N SER A 14 26.99 28.43 18.93
CA SER A 14 26.10 27.42 18.39
C SER A 14 24.78 27.46 19.15
N SER A 15 23.82 28.26 18.66
CA SER A 15 22.44 28.25 19.12
C SER A 15 21.85 26.87 18.91
N SER A 16 21.80 26.10 20.00
CA SER A 16 21.23 24.76 20.12
C SER A 16 19.72 24.81 19.94
N SER A 17 19.27 24.66 18.69
CA SER A 17 17.86 24.41 18.36
C SER A 17 17.45 23.03 18.91
N SER A 18 16.86 23.02 20.10
CA SER A 18 16.54 21.85 20.92
C SER A 18 15.15 21.23 20.69
N SER A 19 14.51 21.46 19.53
CA SER A 19 13.07 21.20 19.38
C SER A 19 12.65 20.06 18.42
N SER A 20 13.50 19.08 18.10
CA SER A 20 13.12 17.97 17.18
C SER A 20 13.33 16.53 17.70
N SER A 21 13.47 16.31 19.01
CA SER A 21 13.90 15.02 19.58
C SER A 21 12.82 13.92 19.67
N SER A 22 11.53 14.22 19.48
CA SER A 22 10.47 13.22 19.68
C SER A 22 10.24 12.30 18.46
N SER A 23 10.50 12.77 17.24
CA SER A 23 10.26 11.99 16.01
C SER A 23 11.38 11.01 15.68
N SER A 24 12.56 11.14 16.31
CA SER A 24 13.72 10.27 16.07
C SER A 24 13.64 8.92 16.81
N SER A 25 12.85 8.84 17.88
CA SER A 25 12.82 7.67 18.77
C SER A 25 12.35 6.40 18.05
N TRP A 26 11.27 6.46 17.26
CA TRP A 26 10.76 5.26 16.57
C TRP A 26 11.70 4.74 15.49
N MET A 27 12.42 5.62 14.78
CA MET A 27 13.38 5.22 13.75
C MET A 27 14.66 4.64 14.35
N ALA A 28 15.01 5.01 15.58
CA ALA A 28 16.23 4.52 16.25
C ALA A 28 16.24 2.99 16.40
N GLN A 29 15.08 2.35 16.57
CA GLN A 29 15.00 0.89 16.66
C GLN A 29 15.36 0.17 15.34
N PHE A 30 15.24 0.84 14.20
CA PHE A 30 15.54 0.31 12.87
C PHE A 30 16.93 0.74 12.34
N GLY A 31 17.78 1.31 13.20
CA GLY A 31 19.18 1.54 12.86
C GLY A 31 19.92 0.22 12.64
N SER A 32 20.84 0.19 11.67
CA SER A 32 21.53 -1.04 11.25
C SER A 32 22.15 -1.79 12.41
N GLU A 33 22.84 -1.10 13.32
CA GLU A 33 23.45 -1.72 14.50
C GLU A 33 22.44 -2.35 15.46
N ASN A 34 21.29 -1.70 15.66
CA ASN A 34 20.25 -2.20 16.56
C ASN A 34 19.56 -3.42 15.95
N VAL A 35 19.27 -3.39 14.64
CA VAL A 35 18.72 -4.53 13.90
C VAL A 35 19.71 -5.69 13.91
N ALA A 36 20.98 -5.45 13.60
CA ALA A 36 22.02 -6.47 13.60
C ALA A 36 22.23 -7.08 14.98
N ARG A 37 22.33 -6.27 16.04
CA ARG A 37 22.45 -6.74 17.43
C ARG A 37 21.25 -7.56 17.86
N THR A 38 20.05 -7.14 17.47
CA THR A 38 18.81 -7.89 17.75
C THR A 38 18.83 -9.23 17.00
N LEU A 39 19.18 -9.26 15.71
CA LEU A 39 19.31 -10.52 14.96
C LEU A 39 20.35 -11.46 15.59
N LEU A 40 21.52 -10.94 15.99
CA LEU A 40 22.56 -11.72 16.67
C LEU A 40 22.04 -12.33 17.97
N ARG A 41 21.42 -11.52 18.83
CA ARG A 41 20.88 -11.96 20.12
C ARG A 41 19.77 -12.99 19.96
N GLU A 42 18.85 -12.72 19.04
CA GLU A 42 17.63 -13.52 18.89
C GLU A 42 17.86 -14.81 18.11
N THR A 43 18.80 -14.83 17.16
CA THR A 43 18.91 -15.93 16.19
C THR A 43 20.26 -16.63 16.15
N GLY A 44 21.30 -16.05 16.77
CA GLY A 44 22.65 -16.63 16.79
C GLY A 44 23.32 -16.71 15.42
N VAL A 45 22.87 -15.91 14.43
CA VAL A 45 23.46 -15.86 13.09
C VAL A 45 24.81 -15.15 13.14
N ASP A 46 25.64 -15.36 12.12
CA ASP A 46 26.90 -14.64 11.96
C ASP A 46 26.72 -13.10 11.90
N ALA A 47 27.66 -12.40 12.51
CA ALA A 47 27.64 -10.94 12.64
C ALA A 47 27.67 -10.22 11.29
N SER A 48 28.39 -10.75 10.29
CA SER A 48 28.47 -10.13 8.97
C SER A 48 27.13 -10.17 8.25
N THR A 49 26.44 -11.32 8.31
CA THR A 49 25.13 -11.52 7.68
C THR A 49 24.03 -10.70 8.37
N ALA A 50 24.07 -10.65 9.70
CA ALA A 50 23.16 -9.81 10.48
C ALA A 50 23.34 -8.32 10.16
N LYS A 51 24.59 -7.86 9.98
CA LYS A 51 24.91 -6.48 9.59
C LYS A 51 24.37 -6.12 8.21
N ILE A 52 24.54 -7.00 7.22
CA ILE A 52 24.00 -6.78 5.86
C ILE A 52 22.47 -6.62 5.89
N ALA A 53 21.78 -7.46 6.66
CA ALA A 53 20.34 -7.36 6.86
C ALA A 53 19.95 -6.06 7.57
N GLY A 54 20.71 -5.66 8.60
CA GLY A 54 20.55 -4.39 9.30
C GLY A 54 20.65 -3.17 8.37
N ASP A 55 21.71 -3.12 7.56
CA ASP A 55 21.93 -2.05 6.58
C ASP A 55 20.79 -1.97 5.56
N ALA A 56 20.26 -3.11 5.12
CA ALA A 56 19.14 -3.16 4.19
C ALA A 56 17.85 -2.61 4.81
N VAL A 57 17.54 -2.98 6.06
CA VAL A 57 16.38 -2.48 6.81
C VAL A 57 16.49 -0.98 7.05
N GLU A 58 17.66 -0.49 7.49
CA GLU A 58 17.88 0.93 7.74
C GLU A 58 17.69 1.75 6.45
N ARG A 59 18.38 1.37 5.35
CA ARG A 59 18.26 2.05 4.05
C ARG A 59 16.80 2.13 3.59
N TYR A 60 16.06 1.03 3.75
CA TYR A 60 14.64 1.01 3.40
C TYR A 60 13.81 1.96 4.26
N CYS A 61 14.03 1.97 5.58
CA CYS A 61 13.32 2.85 6.50
C CYS A 61 13.61 4.33 6.22
N VAL A 62 14.87 4.69 5.96
CA VAL A 62 15.27 6.06 5.59
C VAL A 62 14.55 6.50 4.30
N VAL A 63 14.61 5.70 3.23
CA VAL A 63 13.95 6.01 1.95
C VAL A 63 12.43 6.10 2.12
N ARG A 64 11.82 5.21 2.90
CA ARG A 64 10.38 5.23 3.17
C ARG A 64 9.96 6.49 3.92
N THR A 65 10.72 6.90 4.93
CA THR A 65 10.46 8.11 5.71
C THR A 65 10.64 9.36 4.86
N ALA A 66 11.70 9.45 4.05
CA ALA A 66 11.90 10.53 3.09
C ALA A 66 10.71 10.65 2.11
N ARG A 67 10.27 9.54 1.51
CA ARG A 67 9.09 9.52 0.62
C ARG A 67 7.80 9.95 1.30
N ARG A 68 7.61 9.63 2.59
CA ARG A 68 6.44 10.07 3.37
C ARG A 68 6.50 11.58 3.62
N ARG A 69 7.67 12.11 3.98
CA ARG A 69 7.89 13.55 4.17
C ARG A 69 7.65 14.33 2.89
N ILE A 70 8.19 13.87 1.75
CA ILE A 70 7.96 14.47 0.44
C ILE A 70 6.47 14.49 0.10
N ARG A 71 5.75 13.38 0.30
CA ARG A 71 4.29 13.33 0.04
C ARG A 71 3.49 14.27 0.93
N ARG A 72 3.84 14.39 2.22
CA ARG A 72 3.19 15.35 3.12
C ARG A 72 3.46 16.78 2.68
N PHE A 73 4.71 17.11 2.38
CA PHE A 73 5.10 18.42 1.87
C PHE A 73 4.35 18.79 0.58
N LEU A 74 4.28 17.86 -0.39
CA LEU A 74 3.52 18.07 -1.62
C LEU A 74 2.02 18.29 -1.33
N LYS A 75 1.43 17.48 -0.44
CA LYS A 75 0.03 17.65 -0.03
C LYS A 75 -0.22 18.99 0.67
N GLU A 76 0.66 19.41 1.57
CA GLU A 76 0.59 20.71 2.26
C GLU A 76 0.70 21.86 1.28
N ARG A 77 1.65 21.80 0.34
CA ARG A 77 1.78 22.78 -0.75
C ARG A 77 0.51 22.85 -1.59
N ASP A 78 -0.01 21.70 -2.03
CA ASP A 78 -1.21 21.63 -2.87
C ASP A 78 -2.44 22.17 -2.11
N ASN A 79 -2.54 21.93 -0.79
CA ASN A 79 -3.57 22.50 0.06
C ASN A 79 -3.45 24.04 0.19
N LEU A 80 -2.23 24.58 0.35
CA LEU A 80 -1.99 26.02 0.41
C LEU A 80 -2.33 26.73 -0.92
N TRP A 81 -2.04 26.07 -2.05
CA TRP A 81 -2.43 26.57 -3.36
C TRP A 81 -3.95 26.53 -3.55
N ALA A 82 -4.60 25.45 -3.10
CA ALA A 82 -6.05 25.34 -3.16
C ALA A 82 -6.76 26.37 -2.24
N SER A 83 -6.21 26.66 -1.06
CA SER A 83 -6.79 27.68 -0.17
C SER A 83 -6.63 29.09 -0.75
N THR A 84 -5.44 29.42 -1.28
CA THR A 84 -5.19 30.73 -1.91
C THR A 84 -6.15 30.99 -3.08
N MET A 85 -6.41 29.98 -3.91
CA MET A 85 -7.36 30.07 -5.03
C MET A 85 -8.80 30.28 -4.52
N ARG A 86 -9.22 29.53 -3.49
CA ARG A 86 -10.57 29.65 -2.92
C ARG A 86 -10.81 31.02 -2.31
N ASP A 87 -9.85 31.55 -1.55
CA ASP A 87 -9.96 32.87 -0.91
C ASP A 87 -9.96 34.00 -1.95
N SER A 88 -9.17 33.86 -3.02
CA SER A 88 -9.18 34.83 -4.13
C SER A 88 -10.49 34.80 -4.92
N THR A 89 -11.07 33.62 -5.13
CA THR A 89 -12.36 33.51 -5.80
C THR A 89 -13.54 33.91 -4.93
N SER A 90 -13.54 33.71 -3.61
CA SER A 90 -14.67 34.11 -2.76
C SER A 90 -14.74 35.62 -2.57
N SER A 91 -13.61 36.31 -2.41
CA SER A 91 -13.58 37.78 -2.32
C SER A 91 -13.85 38.44 -3.67
N ALA A 92 -13.16 38.04 -4.75
CA ALA A 92 -13.38 38.65 -6.05
C ALA A 92 -14.76 38.33 -6.64
N ARG A 93 -15.30 37.13 -6.38
CA ARG A 93 -16.65 36.76 -6.79
C ARG A 93 -17.72 37.42 -5.91
N ALA A 94 -17.53 37.55 -4.60
CA ALA A 94 -18.46 38.29 -3.76
C ALA A 94 -18.45 39.79 -4.12
N GLU A 95 -17.30 40.37 -4.47
CA GLU A 95 -17.22 41.74 -4.97
C GLU A 95 -17.90 41.87 -6.35
N LEU A 96 -17.68 40.92 -7.28
CA LEU A 96 -18.36 40.92 -8.58
C LEU A 96 -19.86 40.67 -8.46
N GLU A 97 -20.31 39.77 -7.58
CA GLU A 97 -21.72 39.51 -7.31
C GLU A 97 -22.35 40.72 -6.59
N SER A 98 -21.63 41.38 -5.69
CA SER A 98 -22.07 42.63 -5.06
C SER A 98 -22.17 43.78 -6.07
N LEU A 99 -21.21 43.90 -6.99
CA LEU A 99 -21.23 44.91 -8.05
C LEU A 99 -22.35 44.62 -9.06
N ALA A 100 -22.52 43.36 -9.48
CA ALA A 100 -23.60 42.95 -10.36
C ALA A 100 -24.97 43.13 -9.71
N ALA A 101 -25.13 42.81 -8.42
CA ALA A 101 -26.36 43.04 -7.68
C ALA A 101 -26.68 44.54 -7.52
N SER A 102 -25.66 45.37 -7.26
CA SER A 102 -25.76 46.84 -7.25
C SER A 102 -26.25 47.40 -8.59
N ASP A 103 -25.65 46.93 -9.69
CA ASP A 103 -25.98 47.40 -11.05
C ASP A 103 -27.37 46.90 -11.48
N MET A 104 -27.73 45.67 -11.11
CA MET A 104 -29.08 45.16 -11.31
C MET A 104 -30.13 45.90 -10.48
N ALA A 105 -29.83 46.28 -9.23
CA ALA A 105 -30.78 47.01 -8.38
C ALA A 105 -31.00 48.47 -8.82
N SER A 106 -30.00 49.09 -9.43
CA SER A 106 -30.10 50.46 -9.98
C SER A 106 -30.64 50.50 -11.42
N SER A 107 -30.77 49.33 -12.07
CA SER A 107 -31.34 49.24 -13.41
C SER A 107 -32.84 49.52 -13.40
N PRO A 108 -33.38 50.30 -14.36
CA PRO A 108 -34.82 50.51 -14.54
C PRO A 108 -35.61 49.19 -14.71
N ALA A 109 -34.95 48.11 -15.12
CA ALA A 109 -35.55 46.79 -15.28
C ALA A 109 -35.75 46.03 -13.95
N ALA A 110 -35.14 46.48 -12.84
CA ALA A 110 -35.26 45.85 -11.53
C ALA A 110 -36.71 45.84 -11.02
N GLY A 111 -37.42 46.97 -11.20
CA GLY A 111 -38.82 47.08 -10.83
C GLY A 111 -39.71 46.14 -11.63
N LEU A 112 -39.39 45.91 -12.91
CA LEU A 112 -40.11 44.95 -13.74
C LEU A 112 -39.88 43.51 -13.27
N LEU A 113 -38.64 43.14 -12.95
CA LEU A 113 -38.34 41.79 -12.43
C LEU A 113 -38.97 41.53 -11.05
N LEU A 114 -38.98 42.53 -10.15
CA LEU A 114 -39.69 42.39 -8.87
C LEU A 114 -41.19 42.23 -9.08
N SER A 115 -41.80 43.03 -9.97
CA SER A 115 -43.23 42.92 -10.27
C SER A 115 -43.60 41.55 -10.87
N TYR A 116 -42.72 40.97 -11.69
CA TYR A 116 -42.91 39.64 -12.27
C TYR A 116 -42.74 38.51 -11.26
N ALA A 117 -41.80 38.66 -10.31
CA ALA A 117 -41.61 37.71 -9.21
C ALA A 117 -42.81 37.72 -8.24
N GLU A 118 -43.35 38.90 -7.94
CA GLU A 118 -44.56 39.06 -7.12
C GLU A 118 -45.78 38.43 -7.80
N GLN A 119 -45.93 38.61 -9.11
CA GLN A 119 -47.01 38.01 -9.90
C GLN A 119 -46.92 36.46 -9.98
N GLN A 120 -45.71 35.89 -9.98
CA GLN A 120 -45.54 34.43 -9.91
C GLN A 120 -45.88 33.87 -8.52
N GLN A 121 -45.61 34.62 -7.44
CA GLN A 121 -45.98 34.19 -6.09
C GLN A 121 -47.49 34.16 -5.89
N GLU A 122 -48.21 35.14 -6.47
CA GLU A 122 -49.68 35.13 -6.48
C GLU A 122 -50.23 33.93 -7.27
N GLN A 123 -49.67 33.62 -8.44
CA GLN A 123 -50.09 32.45 -9.23
C GLN A 123 -49.85 31.12 -8.51
N GLN A 124 -48.71 30.94 -7.84
CA GLN A 124 -48.44 29.71 -7.08
C GLN A 124 -49.31 29.54 -5.83
N SER A 125 -49.78 30.65 -5.24
CA SER A 125 -50.73 30.58 -4.13
C SER A 125 -52.15 30.17 -4.57
N SER A 126 -52.49 30.40 -5.85
CA SER A 126 -53.79 30.03 -6.43
C SER A 126 -53.89 28.57 -6.91
N ASP A 127 -52.77 27.88 -7.09
CA ASP A 127 -52.70 26.53 -7.70
C ASP A 127 -52.59 25.39 -6.68
N ARG A 128 -52.73 25.67 -5.37
CA ARG A 128 -52.72 24.65 -4.29
C ARG A 128 -54.11 24.12 -3.93
N GLY A 129 -55.09 24.31 -4.81
CA GLY A 129 -56.50 24.08 -4.53
C GLY A 129 -57.20 23.08 -5.42
N ASN A 130 -56.54 22.04 -5.96
CA ASN A 130 -57.28 20.90 -6.52
C ASN A 130 -56.38 19.67 -6.77
N ASP A 131 -57.00 18.48 -6.71
CA ASP A 131 -56.52 17.18 -7.20
C ASP A 131 -55.55 16.45 -6.24
N ASN A 132 -55.92 15.44 -5.44
CA ASN A 132 -56.89 14.35 -5.56
C ASN A 132 -56.85 13.59 -6.89
N ASP A 133 -56.42 12.33 -6.76
CA ASP A 133 -56.79 11.18 -7.58
C ASP A 133 -55.84 10.69 -8.68
N SER A 134 -55.70 9.36 -8.65
CA SER A 134 -55.34 8.41 -9.70
C SER A 134 -53.88 8.25 -10.14
N GLY A 135 -53.37 7.07 -9.79
CA GLY A 135 -52.07 6.58 -10.18
C GLY A 135 -51.92 6.28 -11.68
N SER A 136 -50.67 6.26 -12.09
CA SER A 136 -50.09 5.44 -13.17
C SER A 136 -48.57 5.62 -12.99
N GLY A 137 -47.73 4.59 -12.93
CA GLY A 137 -47.76 3.39 -13.73
C GLY A 137 -46.77 3.52 -14.89
N SER A 138 -45.50 3.81 -14.63
CA SER A 138 -44.43 3.63 -15.62
C SER A 138 -43.13 3.24 -14.95
N GLY A 139 -42.79 1.95 -15.07
CA GLY A 139 -41.49 1.42 -14.70
C GLY A 139 -40.43 1.92 -15.67
N SER A 140 -39.41 2.59 -15.13
CA SER A 140 -38.16 2.90 -15.81
C SER A 140 -37.03 2.39 -14.93
N TYR A 141 -36.28 1.40 -15.44
CA TYR A 141 -35.09 0.86 -14.79
C TYR A 141 -33.96 1.89 -14.89
N ASN A 142 -33.79 2.69 -13.84
CA ASN A 142 -32.55 3.42 -13.60
C ASN A 142 -31.69 2.59 -12.65
N ASP A 143 -30.71 1.93 -13.24
CA ASP A 143 -29.58 1.32 -12.56
C ASP A 143 -28.66 2.47 -12.09
N SER A 144 -28.66 2.73 -10.78
CA SER A 144 -27.82 3.72 -10.12
C SER A 144 -27.46 3.18 -8.76
N ASP A 145 -26.35 2.46 -8.72
CA ASP A 145 -25.54 2.26 -7.51
C ASP A 145 -25.12 3.62 -6.96
N SER A 146 -25.79 4.08 -5.92
CA SER A 146 -25.31 5.12 -5.01
C SER A 146 -26.03 4.98 -3.67
N ASP A 147 -25.23 4.64 -2.66
CA ASP A 147 -25.21 5.17 -1.30
C ASP A 147 -26.52 5.67 -0.63
N SER A 148 -26.59 5.30 0.66
CA SER A 148 -27.43 5.85 1.75
C SER A 148 -28.91 5.37 1.75
N ASP A 149 -29.64 5.23 2.85
CA ASP A 149 -29.44 5.69 4.22
C ASP A 149 -30.42 4.93 5.14
N ALA A 150 -30.14 5.08 6.43
CA ALA A 150 -30.88 4.74 7.62
C ALA A 150 -32.41 4.91 7.57
N THR A 151 -33.10 3.93 8.14
CA THR A 151 -34.43 4.08 8.70
C THR A 151 -34.34 4.74 10.09
N ALA A 152 -34.85 5.97 10.20
CA ALA A 152 -35.06 6.66 11.47
C ALA A 152 -36.40 6.26 12.08
N VAL A 153 -36.36 5.76 13.32
CA VAL A 153 -37.50 5.67 14.24
C VAL A 153 -37.36 6.81 15.26
N PRO A 154 -38.42 7.58 15.58
CA PRO A 154 -38.35 8.65 16.54
C PRO A 154 -38.80 8.18 17.93
N ALA A 155 -37.97 8.36 18.97
CA ALA A 155 -38.44 8.58 20.34
C ALA A 155 -37.28 8.99 21.26
N ALA A 156 -37.28 10.27 21.61
CA ALA A 156 -36.89 10.86 22.88
C ALA A 156 -35.97 10.05 23.83
N ALA A 157 -34.69 10.42 23.87
CA ALA A 157 -33.94 10.57 25.11
C ALA A 157 -32.69 11.43 24.84
N ALA A 158 -32.56 12.52 25.58
CA ALA A 158 -31.42 13.43 25.51
C ALA A 158 -30.13 12.70 25.91
N ALA A 159 -29.22 12.54 24.94
CA ALA A 159 -27.83 12.17 25.21
C ALA A 159 -26.92 13.01 24.31
N THR A 160 -26.31 14.02 24.93
CA THR A 160 -25.21 14.83 24.42
C THR A 160 -24.12 13.93 23.83
N THR A 161 -24.13 13.75 22.52
CA THR A 161 -23.14 12.95 21.80
C THR A 161 -22.02 13.90 21.37
N THR A 162 -21.00 14.03 22.20
CA THR A 162 -19.73 14.64 21.85
C THR A 162 -19.10 13.84 20.72
N ALA A 163 -19.23 14.36 19.49
CA ALA A 163 -18.45 13.95 18.33
C ALA A 163 -16.97 14.14 18.65
N THR A 164 -16.36 13.09 19.17
CA THR A 164 -14.93 13.04 19.45
C THR A 164 -14.27 12.83 18.10
N THR A 165 -13.90 13.93 17.45
CA THR A 165 -12.95 13.94 16.34
C THR A 165 -11.72 13.19 16.83
N THR A 166 -11.57 11.93 16.43
CA THR A 166 -10.42 11.07 16.70
C THR A 166 -9.22 11.69 16.02
N ASN A 167 -8.58 12.59 16.75
CA ASN A 167 -7.43 13.35 16.33
C ASN A 167 -6.32 12.36 15.96
N ASN A 168 -5.88 12.39 14.71
CA ASN A 168 -4.98 11.42 14.09
C ASN A 168 -3.81 11.05 15.00
N ASN A 169 -3.89 9.85 15.57
CA ASN A 169 -2.89 9.24 16.43
C ASN A 169 -1.52 9.20 15.74
N ASN A 170 -0.65 10.13 16.12
CA ASN A 170 0.81 9.99 16.04
C ASN A 170 1.34 9.00 17.11
N GLY A 171 0.49 8.14 17.66
CA GLY A 171 0.89 7.08 18.58
C GLY A 171 1.90 6.19 17.89
N ASN A 172 3.12 6.13 18.44
CA ASN A 172 4.11 5.15 18.00
C ASN A 172 3.47 3.75 18.11
N PRO A 173 3.64 2.88 17.11
CA PRO A 173 3.09 1.53 17.20
C PRO A 173 3.61 0.86 18.47
N SER A 174 2.71 0.17 19.19
CA SER A 174 3.03 -0.49 20.46
C SER A 174 3.86 -1.77 20.30
N TYR A 175 4.41 -2.01 19.11
CA TYR A 175 5.16 -3.21 18.76
C TYR A 175 6.54 -2.83 18.27
N GLY A 176 7.51 -3.69 18.57
CA GLY A 176 8.90 -3.54 18.17
C GLY A 176 9.31 -4.53 17.08
N PHE A 177 10.54 -4.37 16.63
CA PHE A 177 11.16 -5.30 15.68
C PHE A 177 11.29 -6.74 16.24
N VAL A 178 11.44 -6.88 17.56
CA VAL A 178 11.53 -8.20 18.23
C VAL A 178 10.25 -9.01 18.04
N ASP A 179 9.08 -8.39 18.19
CA ASP A 179 7.78 -9.06 18.03
C ASP A 179 7.61 -9.65 16.63
N VAL A 180 8.10 -8.93 15.61
CA VAL A 180 8.10 -9.41 14.21
C VAL A 180 8.99 -10.65 14.05
N LEU A 181 10.18 -10.66 14.69
CA LEU A 181 11.08 -11.80 14.63
C LEU A 181 10.50 -13.02 15.35
N GLU A 182 9.86 -12.82 16.50
CA GLU A 182 9.18 -13.90 17.23
C GLU A 182 8.11 -14.55 16.38
N VAL A 183 7.24 -13.77 15.74
CA VAL A 183 6.23 -14.31 14.82
C VAL A 183 6.88 -15.09 13.68
N LEU A 184 7.92 -14.55 13.04
CA LEU A 184 8.58 -15.27 11.94
C LEU A 184 9.24 -16.59 12.40
N LYS A 185 9.78 -16.62 13.63
CA LYS A 185 10.34 -17.84 14.25
C LYS A 185 9.25 -18.86 14.60
N ASP A 186 8.09 -18.41 15.08
CA ASP A 186 6.94 -19.28 15.41
C ASP A 186 6.47 -20.06 14.16
N TYR A 187 6.59 -19.48 12.97
CA TYR A 187 6.35 -20.15 11.68
C TYR A 187 7.50 -21.07 11.21
N GLY A 188 8.55 -21.24 12.03
CA GLY A 188 9.66 -22.15 11.79
C GLY A 188 10.75 -21.62 10.85
N LEU A 189 10.84 -20.30 10.65
CA LEU A 189 11.94 -19.66 9.93
C LEU A 189 13.20 -19.60 10.80
N THR A 190 14.34 -19.99 10.24
CA THR A 190 15.62 -19.96 10.95
C THR A 190 16.25 -18.57 10.86
N GLY A 191 17.20 -18.26 11.74
CA GLY A 191 17.95 -16.99 11.68
C GLY A 191 18.55 -16.69 10.31
N SER A 192 19.11 -17.71 9.64
CA SER A 192 19.67 -17.58 8.30
C SER A 192 18.59 -17.19 7.28
N ASP A 193 17.41 -17.82 7.36
CA ASP A 193 16.27 -17.45 6.51
C ASP A 193 15.86 -16.00 6.77
N LEU A 194 15.75 -15.58 8.03
CA LEU A 194 15.36 -14.22 8.41
C LEU A 194 16.31 -13.16 7.84
N CYS A 195 17.63 -13.39 7.93
CA CYS A 195 18.61 -12.44 7.40
C CYS A 195 18.49 -12.30 5.88
N VAL A 196 18.34 -13.42 5.16
CA VAL A 196 18.11 -13.42 3.71
C VAL A 196 16.81 -12.69 3.40
N LEU A 197 15.71 -13.02 4.07
CA LEU A 197 14.40 -12.39 3.87
C LEU A 197 14.42 -10.89 4.14
N LEU A 198 15.11 -10.42 5.18
CA LEU A 198 15.18 -9.00 5.56
C LEU A 198 16.10 -8.19 4.65
N THR A 199 17.22 -8.77 4.20
CA THR A 199 18.11 -8.15 3.20
C THR A 199 17.35 -7.77 1.94
N HIS A 200 16.38 -8.60 1.62
CA HIS A 200 15.71 -8.64 0.35
C HIS A 200 14.33 -7.96 0.40
N SER A 201 13.53 -8.28 1.41
CA SER A 201 12.22 -7.71 1.69
C SER A 201 12.25 -6.96 3.02
N PRO A 202 13.00 -5.84 3.14
CA PRO A 202 13.15 -5.09 4.40
C PRO A 202 11.84 -4.53 4.94
N ASN A 203 10.80 -4.42 4.11
CA ASN A 203 9.44 -4.05 4.53
C ASN A 203 8.83 -5.05 5.54
N LEU A 204 9.35 -6.29 5.63
CA LEU A 204 8.92 -7.26 6.63
C LEU A 204 9.17 -6.77 8.06
N ALA A 205 10.28 -6.06 8.29
CA ALA A 205 10.60 -5.49 9.60
C ALA A 205 9.56 -4.48 10.10
N LEU A 206 8.79 -3.88 9.19
CA LEU A 206 7.77 -2.88 9.48
C LEU A 206 6.35 -3.44 9.52
N ARG A 207 6.17 -4.76 9.34
CA ARG A 207 4.85 -5.39 9.37
C ARG A 207 4.30 -5.41 10.79
N VAL A 208 2.98 -5.29 10.89
CA VAL A 208 2.29 -5.32 12.19
C VAL A 208 1.98 -6.78 12.53
N PRO A 209 2.47 -7.30 13.67
CA PRO A 209 2.08 -8.61 14.15
C PRO A 209 0.67 -8.56 14.78
N ARG A 210 -0.11 -9.63 14.63
CA ARG A 210 -1.49 -9.78 15.10
C ARG A 210 -1.62 -9.59 16.61
N ARG A 211 -0.63 -10.05 17.38
CA ARG A 211 -0.60 -9.91 18.85
C ARG A 211 -0.74 -8.44 19.30
N SER A 212 -0.34 -7.49 18.47
CA SER A 212 -0.41 -6.05 18.77
C SER A 212 -1.81 -5.47 18.56
N PHE A 213 -2.62 -6.04 17.66
CA PHE A 213 -3.99 -5.56 17.38
C PHE A 213 -5.01 -5.99 18.43
N LEU A 214 -4.81 -7.17 19.03
CA LEU A 214 -5.76 -7.74 19.99
C LEU A 214 -5.98 -6.86 21.24
N ARG A 215 -5.09 -5.91 21.51
CA ARG A 215 -5.22 -4.98 22.65
C ARG A 215 -6.08 -3.75 22.37
N ALA A 216 -6.30 -3.37 21.11
CA ALA A 216 -6.86 -2.06 20.77
C ALA A 216 -8.33 -2.10 20.34
N GLY A 217 -8.93 -3.29 20.13
CA GLY A 217 -10.31 -3.41 19.63
C GLY A 217 -10.55 -2.80 18.24
N GLN A 218 -9.50 -2.28 17.61
CA GLN A 218 -9.54 -1.54 16.36
C GLN A 218 -9.05 -2.47 15.25
N THR A 219 -9.99 -3.18 14.62
CA THR A 219 -9.74 -3.98 13.42
C THR A 219 -9.70 -3.04 12.21
N ASP A 220 -8.78 -2.07 12.21
CA ASP A 220 -8.49 -1.34 10.99
C ASP A 220 -7.95 -2.34 9.97
N HIS A 221 -8.47 -2.28 8.74
CA HIS A 221 -8.37 -3.23 7.61
C HIS A 221 -6.95 -3.63 7.13
N ALA A 222 -5.91 -3.40 7.91
CA ALA A 222 -4.55 -3.77 7.58
C ALA A 222 -4.29 -5.26 7.83
N GLU A 223 -4.09 -6.01 6.75
CA GLU A 223 -3.72 -7.41 6.77
C GLU A 223 -2.45 -7.65 7.62
N THR A 224 -2.55 -8.58 8.57
CA THR A 224 -1.50 -8.87 9.55
C THR A 224 -0.34 -9.67 8.93
N LEU A 225 0.80 -9.72 9.63
CA LEU A 225 1.95 -10.52 9.22
C LEU A 225 1.60 -12.02 9.18
N GLU A 226 0.90 -12.49 10.21
CA GLU A 226 0.42 -13.86 10.40
C GLU A 226 -0.50 -14.27 9.25
N GLU A 227 -1.49 -13.45 8.89
CA GLU A 227 -2.37 -13.74 7.73
C GLU A 227 -1.60 -13.88 6.43
N THR A 228 -0.54 -13.08 6.24
CA THR A 228 0.32 -13.19 5.06
C THR A 228 1.15 -14.48 5.10
N LEU A 229 1.65 -14.88 6.28
CA LEU A 229 2.42 -16.10 6.49
C LEU A 229 1.55 -17.35 6.36
N ASP A 230 0.35 -17.37 6.93
CA ASP A 230 -0.62 -18.45 6.78
C ASP A 230 -0.92 -18.68 5.30
N ARG A 231 -1.28 -17.62 4.57
CA ARG A 231 -1.58 -17.75 3.14
C ARG A 231 -0.41 -18.24 2.31
N SER A 232 0.79 -17.72 2.56
CA SER A 232 1.96 -18.01 1.73
C SER A 232 2.66 -19.31 2.13
N LEU A 233 2.98 -19.49 3.41
CA LEU A 233 3.75 -20.62 3.91
C LEU A 233 2.85 -21.79 4.30
N GLY A 234 1.73 -21.54 4.99
CA GLY A 234 0.76 -22.55 5.40
C GLY A 234 0.00 -23.10 4.20
N ASP A 235 -0.94 -22.32 3.69
CA ASP A 235 -1.91 -22.74 2.69
C ASP A 235 -1.22 -23.02 1.34
N LEU A 236 -0.47 -22.05 0.80
CA LEU A 236 0.08 -22.16 -0.55
C LEU A 236 1.23 -23.17 -0.65
N LEU A 237 2.28 -23.02 0.17
CA LEU A 237 3.48 -23.86 0.05
C LEU A 237 3.32 -25.22 0.74
N SER A 238 2.75 -25.26 1.96
CA SER A 238 2.71 -26.51 2.74
C SER A 238 1.49 -27.35 2.38
N GLU A 239 0.29 -26.78 2.35
CA GLU A 239 -0.94 -27.53 2.11
C GLU A 239 -1.16 -27.83 0.62
N ARG A 240 -1.26 -26.80 -0.23
CA ARG A 240 -1.55 -26.98 -1.67
C ARG A 240 -0.42 -27.63 -2.43
N LEU A 241 0.81 -27.13 -2.28
CA LEU A 241 1.96 -27.71 -2.97
C LEU A 241 2.54 -28.94 -2.24
N GLY A 242 2.10 -29.24 -1.01
CA GLY A 242 2.59 -30.40 -0.27
C GLY A 242 4.10 -30.35 0.04
N LEU A 243 4.69 -29.14 0.10
CA LEU A 243 6.13 -29.01 0.30
C LEU A 243 6.51 -29.25 1.76
N ARG A 244 7.64 -29.93 1.95
CA ARG A 244 8.25 -30.02 3.27
C ARG A 244 8.66 -28.62 3.73
N ARG A 245 8.62 -28.38 5.06
CA ARG A 245 9.03 -27.10 5.66
C ARG A 245 10.39 -26.60 5.16
N TYR A 246 11.37 -27.50 5.01
CA TYR A 246 12.70 -27.14 4.48
C TYR A 246 12.64 -26.58 3.04
N ASP A 247 11.85 -27.22 2.17
CA ASP A 247 11.71 -26.80 0.77
C ASP A 247 10.92 -25.50 0.66
N ALA A 248 9.86 -25.33 1.47
CA ALA A 248 9.11 -24.10 1.55
C ALA A 248 10.00 -22.91 1.97
N ARG A 249 10.86 -23.09 2.98
CA ARG A 249 11.86 -22.07 3.37
C ARG A 249 12.86 -21.75 2.27
N LYS A 250 13.32 -22.77 1.52
CA LYS A 250 14.21 -22.56 0.37
C LYS A 250 13.55 -21.72 -0.71
N ILE A 251 12.27 -21.94 -1.00
CA ILE A 251 11.50 -21.12 -1.94
C ILE A 251 11.33 -19.70 -1.41
N LEU A 252 10.99 -19.52 -0.13
CA LEU A 252 10.85 -18.19 0.48
C LEU A 252 12.15 -17.38 0.41
N ARG A 253 13.31 -18.01 0.61
CA ARG A 253 14.61 -17.35 0.43
C ARG A 253 14.84 -16.88 -1.01
N THR A 254 14.36 -17.64 -1.98
CA THR A 254 14.54 -17.33 -3.42
C THR A 254 13.51 -16.30 -3.90
N CYS A 255 12.29 -16.34 -3.35
CA CYS A 255 11.18 -15.45 -3.69
C CYS A 255 10.57 -14.83 -2.42
N PRO A 256 11.28 -13.91 -1.74
CA PRO A 256 10.79 -13.29 -0.50
C PRO A 256 9.66 -12.28 -0.75
N GLY A 257 9.41 -11.93 -2.02
CA GLY A 257 8.21 -11.18 -2.41
C GLY A 257 6.91 -11.92 -2.08
N LEU A 258 6.97 -13.25 -1.89
CA LEU A 258 5.83 -14.07 -1.47
C LEU A 258 5.29 -13.68 -0.10
N LEU A 259 6.14 -13.15 0.79
CA LEU A 259 5.76 -12.65 2.12
C LEU A 259 5.16 -11.24 2.09
N SER A 260 4.87 -10.71 0.91
CA SER A 260 4.07 -9.50 0.76
C SER A 260 2.60 -9.86 0.54
N VAL A 261 1.68 -9.01 1.04
CA VAL A 261 0.24 -9.12 0.77
C VAL A 261 -0.05 -9.34 -0.72
N ARG A 262 0.53 -8.49 -1.57
CA ARG A 262 0.30 -8.57 -3.02
C ARG A 262 0.93 -9.84 -3.60
N GLY A 263 2.16 -10.17 -3.20
CA GLY A 263 2.89 -11.32 -3.73
C GLY A 263 2.22 -12.65 -3.36
N SER A 264 1.78 -12.82 -2.12
CA SER A 264 1.04 -14.03 -1.70
C SER A 264 -0.26 -14.21 -2.47
N LYS A 265 -1.09 -13.16 -2.62
CA LYS A 265 -2.34 -13.20 -3.40
C LYS A 265 -2.08 -13.50 -4.87
N SER A 266 -1.08 -12.83 -5.46
CA SER A 266 -0.62 -13.05 -6.84
C SER A 266 -0.20 -14.50 -7.07
N ALA A 267 0.58 -15.07 -6.15
CA ALA A 267 1.07 -16.44 -6.27
C ALA A 267 -0.05 -17.49 -6.19
N VAL A 268 -1.06 -17.28 -5.34
CA VAL A 268 -2.25 -18.15 -5.27
C VAL A 268 -3.02 -18.13 -6.61
N GLN A 269 -3.16 -16.95 -7.23
CA GLN A 269 -3.79 -16.83 -8.54
C GLN A 269 -2.96 -17.51 -9.64
N VAL A 270 -1.64 -17.29 -9.66
CA VAL A 270 -0.72 -17.96 -10.62
C VAL A 270 -0.81 -19.47 -10.48
N LEU A 271 -0.78 -20.00 -9.25
CA LEU A 271 -0.95 -21.43 -9.00
C LEU A 271 -2.27 -21.94 -9.60
N THR A 272 -3.35 -21.19 -9.36
CA THR A 272 -4.70 -21.55 -9.83
C THR A 272 -4.81 -21.53 -11.37
N ILE A 273 -4.14 -20.60 -12.04
CA ILE A 273 -4.09 -20.58 -13.51
C ILE A 273 -3.31 -21.80 -14.02
N VAL A 274 -2.14 -22.08 -13.44
CA VAL A 274 -1.26 -23.19 -13.87
C VAL A 274 -1.92 -24.55 -13.64
N THR A 275 -2.67 -24.73 -12.55
CA THR A 275 -3.42 -25.97 -12.31
C THR A 275 -4.59 -26.14 -13.28
N LYS A 276 -5.30 -25.06 -13.63
CA LYS A 276 -6.33 -25.07 -14.68
C LYS A 276 -5.78 -25.38 -16.08
N LEU A 277 -4.48 -25.17 -16.31
CA LEU A 277 -3.77 -25.55 -17.54
C LEU A 277 -3.29 -27.01 -17.55
N GLY A 278 -3.74 -27.83 -16.60
CA GLY A 278 -3.46 -29.26 -16.56
C GLY A 278 -2.15 -29.64 -15.86
N VAL A 279 -1.45 -28.70 -15.22
CA VAL A 279 -0.26 -29.02 -14.41
C VAL A 279 -0.70 -29.37 -12.99
N SER A 280 -0.39 -30.59 -12.53
CA SER A 280 -0.70 -30.96 -11.15
C SER A 280 0.16 -30.20 -10.13
N GLU A 281 -0.41 -29.90 -8.96
CA GLU A 281 0.29 -29.24 -7.84
C GLU A 281 1.52 -30.06 -7.41
N SER A 282 1.41 -31.39 -7.41
CA SER A 282 2.51 -32.32 -7.12
C SER A 282 3.65 -32.25 -8.15
N SER A 283 3.32 -32.06 -9.44
CA SER A 283 4.34 -31.88 -10.47
C SER A 283 5.05 -30.54 -10.34
N LEU A 284 4.32 -29.50 -9.93
CA LEU A 284 4.88 -28.17 -9.73
C LEU A 284 5.81 -28.13 -8.50
N ALA A 285 5.45 -28.85 -7.43
CA ALA A 285 6.25 -29.00 -6.22
C ALA A 285 7.61 -29.68 -6.45
N ARG A 286 7.71 -30.55 -7.47
CA ARG A 286 8.98 -31.21 -7.85
C ARG A 286 9.98 -30.23 -8.46
N ASP A 287 9.50 -29.15 -9.08
CA ASP A 287 10.32 -28.21 -9.84
C ASP A 287 10.80 -27.03 -9.00
N LYS A 288 11.60 -27.34 -7.97
CA LYS A 288 12.06 -26.38 -6.94
C LYS A 288 12.82 -25.16 -7.48
N ASN A 289 13.45 -25.29 -8.65
CA ASN A 289 14.28 -24.23 -9.24
C ASN A 289 13.46 -23.25 -10.08
N SER A 290 12.40 -23.71 -10.76
CA SER A 290 11.54 -22.85 -11.58
C SER A 290 10.35 -22.30 -10.80
N LEU A 291 9.93 -22.99 -9.74
CA LEU A 291 8.79 -22.58 -8.93
C LEU A 291 8.89 -21.15 -8.37
N PRO A 292 10.01 -20.69 -7.79
CA PRO A 292 10.13 -19.30 -7.32
C PRO A 292 9.95 -18.26 -8.45
N VAL A 293 10.46 -18.58 -9.64
CA VAL A 293 10.39 -17.73 -10.83
C VAL A 293 8.97 -17.68 -11.38
N LEU A 294 8.20 -18.77 -11.25
CA LEU A 294 6.80 -18.82 -11.66
C LEU A 294 5.91 -18.05 -10.67
N LEU A 295 6.06 -18.29 -9.37
CA LEU A 295 5.23 -17.64 -8.33
C LEU A 295 5.45 -16.12 -8.23
N SER A 296 6.58 -15.62 -8.71
CA SER A 296 6.89 -14.18 -8.75
C SER A 296 6.28 -13.46 -9.96
N ARG A 297 5.63 -14.15 -10.89
CA ARG A 297 5.01 -13.53 -12.07
C ARG A 297 3.68 -12.86 -11.74
N SER A 298 3.35 -11.87 -12.57
CA SER A 298 2.03 -11.24 -12.56
C SER A 298 0.97 -12.21 -13.14
N PRO A 299 -0.15 -12.45 -12.44
CA PRO A 299 -1.24 -13.30 -12.93
C PRO A 299 -1.88 -12.74 -14.20
N GLU A 300 -2.00 -11.41 -14.30
CA GLU A 300 -2.51 -10.74 -15.51
C GLU A 300 -1.60 -11.00 -16.71
N GLY A 301 -0.28 -10.91 -16.48
CA GLY A 301 0.71 -11.20 -17.50
C GLY A 301 0.63 -12.65 -17.97
N LEU A 302 0.57 -13.58 -17.03
CA LEU A 302 0.45 -15.00 -17.31
C LEU A 302 -0.84 -15.30 -18.09
N PHE A 303 -1.96 -14.67 -17.70
CA PHE A 303 -3.24 -14.81 -18.40
C PHE A 303 -3.17 -14.31 -19.84
N ARG A 304 -2.56 -13.13 -20.09
CA ARG A 304 -2.36 -12.61 -21.46
C ARG A 304 -1.51 -13.54 -22.31
N LEU A 305 -0.44 -14.11 -21.73
CA LEU A 305 0.41 -15.08 -22.42
C LEU A 305 -0.37 -16.35 -22.79
N VAL A 306 -1.16 -16.88 -21.86
CA VAL A 306 -2.02 -18.05 -22.09
C VAL A 306 -3.04 -17.76 -23.19
N ALA A 307 -3.69 -16.60 -23.15
CA ALA A 307 -4.65 -16.17 -24.17
C ALA A 307 -3.99 -16.01 -25.55
N PHE A 308 -2.74 -15.52 -25.60
CA PHE A 308 -1.98 -15.45 -26.84
C PHE A 308 -1.64 -16.84 -27.39
N LEU A 309 -1.15 -17.76 -26.55
CA LEU A 309 -0.81 -19.12 -26.99
C LEU A 309 -2.04 -19.93 -27.43
N SER A 310 -3.19 -19.71 -26.80
CA SER A 310 -4.46 -20.34 -27.20
C SER A 310 -5.16 -19.64 -28.37
N SER A 311 -4.71 -18.45 -28.76
CA SER A 311 -5.32 -17.68 -29.87
C SER A 311 -5.22 -18.42 -31.21
N THR A 312 -6.01 -17.97 -32.19
CA THR A 312 -6.02 -18.54 -33.56
C THR A 312 -4.69 -18.42 -34.30
N ALA A 313 -3.77 -17.56 -33.83
CA ALA A 313 -2.44 -17.39 -34.40
C ALA A 313 -1.49 -18.55 -34.05
N VAL A 314 -1.54 -19.05 -32.81
CA VAL A 314 -0.65 -20.12 -32.33
C VAL A 314 -1.39 -21.47 -32.23
N ARG A 315 -2.69 -21.44 -31.91
CA ARG A 315 -3.59 -22.61 -31.79
C ARG A 315 -3.07 -23.71 -30.86
N MET A 316 -2.38 -23.33 -29.79
CA MET A 316 -1.85 -24.29 -28.83
C MET A 316 -2.98 -24.83 -27.94
N PRO A 317 -3.16 -26.16 -27.82
CA PRO A 317 -4.14 -26.73 -26.90
C PRO A 317 -3.84 -26.34 -25.45
N LEU A 318 -4.86 -25.97 -24.67
CA LEU A 318 -4.68 -25.51 -23.28
C LEU A 318 -3.90 -26.51 -22.40
N ALA A 319 -4.11 -27.80 -22.60
CA ALA A 319 -3.41 -28.87 -21.88
C ALA A 319 -1.89 -28.92 -22.15
N SER A 320 -1.44 -28.39 -23.29
CA SER A 320 -0.02 -28.35 -23.66
C SER A 320 0.71 -27.08 -23.19
N ILE A 321 -0.04 -26.00 -22.90
CA ILE A 321 0.52 -24.73 -22.46
C ILE A 321 1.17 -24.85 -21.08
N GLY A 322 0.49 -25.52 -20.13
CA GLY A 322 1.00 -25.69 -18.77
C GLY A 322 2.39 -26.36 -18.70
N PRO A 323 2.57 -27.55 -19.29
CA PRO A 323 3.88 -28.20 -19.38
C PRO A 323 4.94 -27.36 -20.11
N LEU A 324 4.55 -26.62 -21.16
CA LEU A 324 5.46 -25.73 -21.88
C LEU A 324 6.00 -24.62 -20.97
N LEU A 325 5.13 -23.93 -20.21
CA LEU A 325 5.52 -22.87 -19.28
C LEU A 325 6.50 -23.35 -18.20
N ARG A 326 6.41 -24.63 -17.82
CA ARG A 326 7.32 -25.26 -16.85
C ARG A 326 8.72 -25.52 -17.42
N GLY A 327 8.78 -25.77 -18.74
CA GLY A 327 10.01 -26.04 -19.47
C GLY A 327 11.02 -24.89 -19.45
N LYS A 328 12.24 -25.16 -19.91
CA LYS A 328 13.26 -24.10 -20.08
C LYS A 328 12.80 -23.06 -21.11
N SER A 329 12.29 -23.50 -22.25
CA SER A 329 11.77 -22.63 -23.31
C SER A 329 10.60 -21.74 -22.84
N GLY A 330 9.68 -22.30 -22.04
CA GLY A 330 8.60 -21.52 -21.46
C GLY A 330 9.09 -20.45 -20.48
N ARG A 331 10.16 -20.72 -19.72
CA ARG A 331 10.80 -19.71 -18.87
C ARG A 331 11.42 -18.59 -19.66
N ASP A 332 12.19 -18.91 -20.70
CA ASP A 332 12.81 -17.91 -21.58
C ASP A 332 11.73 -17.00 -22.22
N LEU A 333 10.59 -17.61 -22.62
CA LEU A 333 9.43 -16.88 -23.12
C LEU A 333 8.78 -15.99 -22.06
N MET A 334 8.58 -16.49 -20.84
CA MET A 334 8.06 -15.70 -19.71
C MET A 334 9.02 -14.58 -19.32
N ASP A 335 10.33 -14.78 -19.42
CA ASP A 335 11.32 -13.74 -19.15
C ASP A 335 11.30 -12.63 -20.19
N ALA A 336 11.10 -12.98 -21.47
CA ALA A 336 10.98 -12.00 -22.55
C ALA A 336 9.67 -11.19 -22.46
N LEU A 337 8.55 -11.85 -22.19
CA LEU A 337 7.22 -11.21 -22.28
C LEU A 337 6.73 -10.65 -20.95
N LEU A 338 7.09 -11.29 -19.84
CA LEU A 338 6.59 -10.99 -18.50
C LEU A 338 7.76 -10.78 -17.54
N PRO A 339 8.67 -9.83 -17.82
CA PRO A 339 9.84 -9.64 -16.99
C PRO A 339 9.40 -9.47 -15.53
N VAL A 340 10.00 -10.26 -14.63
CA VAL A 340 9.76 -10.05 -13.20
C VAL A 340 10.18 -8.61 -12.94
N PRO A 341 9.29 -7.72 -12.46
CA PRO A 341 9.68 -6.35 -12.13
C PRO A 341 10.92 -6.47 -11.27
N ASN A 342 11.97 -5.71 -11.59
CA ASN A 342 13.28 -5.75 -10.92
C ASN A 342 13.11 -5.49 -9.42
N THR A 343 12.62 -6.49 -8.70
CA THR A 343 13.08 -6.82 -7.39
C THR A 343 14.58 -6.95 -7.61
N SER A 344 15.39 -6.29 -6.81
CA SER A 344 16.85 -6.14 -6.98
C SER A 344 17.68 -7.46 -6.95
N TYR A 345 17.10 -8.60 -7.32
CA TYR A 345 17.58 -9.96 -7.09
C TYR A 345 18.18 -10.64 -8.32
N SER A 346 17.78 -10.27 -9.54
CA SER A 346 18.15 -11.06 -10.72
C SER A 346 19.56 -10.79 -11.24
N LYS A 347 20.30 -9.80 -10.69
CA LYS A 347 21.61 -9.40 -11.22
C LYS A 347 22.81 -9.69 -10.31
N VAL A 348 22.65 -10.59 -9.33
CA VAL A 348 23.81 -11.27 -8.69
C VAL A 348 24.03 -12.62 -9.39
N GLY A 349 23.96 -12.61 -10.72
CA GLY A 349 24.29 -13.73 -11.57
C GLY A 349 25.69 -13.53 -12.09
N VAL A 350 26.65 -14.14 -11.38
CA VAL A 350 27.83 -14.81 -11.92
C VAL A 350 28.30 -14.19 -13.23
N GLY A 351 29.20 -13.20 -13.12
CA GLY A 351 30.14 -12.94 -14.18
C GLY A 351 30.95 -14.22 -14.37
N VAL A 352 30.43 -15.15 -15.16
CA VAL A 352 31.21 -16.18 -15.80
C VAL A 352 32.13 -15.38 -16.70
N GLY A 353 33.31 -15.06 -16.17
CA GLY A 353 34.43 -14.65 -16.97
C GLY A 353 34.63 -15.76 -17.98
N VAL A 354 34.10 -15.54 -19.19
CA VAL A 354 34.54 -16.25 -20.37
C VAL A 354 35.97 -15.78 -20.55
N GLY A 355 36.88 -16.47 -19.86
CA GLY A 355 38.29 -16.43 -20.17
C GLY A 355 38.44 -16.96 -21.57
N VAL A 356 38.61 -16.04 -22.51
CA VAL A 356 39.12 -16.35 -23.84
C VAL A 356 40.56 -16.81 -23.61
N GLY A 357 40.78 -18.12 -23.68
CA GLY A 357 42.09 -18.76 -23.72
C GLY A 357 42.31 -19.35 -25.10
#